data_AF-A0A3R7RJ17-F1
#
_entry.id   AF-A0A3R7RJ17-F1
#
_cell.length_a   1.000
_cell.length_b   1.000
_cell.length_c   1.000
_cell.angle_alpha   90.00
_cell.angle_beta   90.00
_cell.angle_gamma   90.00
#
_symmetry.space_group_name_H-M   'P 1'
#
loop_
_entity.id
_entity.type
_entity.pdbx_description
1 polymer ?
#
loop_
_entity_poly.entity_id
_entity_poly.type
_entity_poly.pdbx_seq_one_letter_code
_entity_poly.pdbx_strand_id
1 'polypeptide(L)' 'MTTFKIQTRTFDTKKGMSTEVRSDGIVGDDVRLTIKASVNGTLSPEREEVFNYLLTRYSLRMLYDEEFKDVSKS' A
#
# COMPACT_ATOMS: atom_id res chain seq x y z
N MET A 1 -9.42 15.94 -0.61
CA MET A 1 -9.77 14.50 -0.64
C MET A 1 -8.47 13.72 -0.70
N THR A 2 -8.17 12.88 0.30
CA THR A 2 -6.94 12.07 0.32
C THR A 2 -7.05 10.97 -0.72
N THR A 3 -6.09 10.94 -1.65
CA THR A 3 -6.04 9.94 -2.72
C THR A 3 -4.81 9.07 -2.53
N PHE A 4 -5.02 7.75 -2.46
CA PHE A 4 -3.92 6.78 -2.49
C PHE A 4 -3.64 6.35 -3.93
N LYS A 5 -2.37 6.32 -4.29
CA LYS A 5 -1.89 5.74 -5.54
C LYS A 5 -1.36 4.34 -5.26
N ILE A 6 -1.82 3.38 -6.04
CA ILE A 6 -1.30 2.00 -6.00
C ILE A 6 -0.24 1.83 -7.08
N GLN A 7 0.86 1.18 -6.74
CA GLN A 7 1.94 0.81 -7.65
C GLN A 7 2.31 -0.66 -7.41
N THR A 8 2.39 -1.42 -8.49
CA THR A 8 2.86 -2.80 -8.48
C THR A 8 4.20 -2.87 -9.19
N ARG A 9 5.15 -3.60 -8.61
CA ARG A 9 6.41 -3.94 -9.28
C ARG A 9 6.79 -5.39 -9.04
N THR A 10 7.34 -6.02 -10.06
CA THR A 10 7.89 -7.37 -9.97
C THR A 10 9.40 -7.31 -10.17
N PHE A 11 10.15 -8.07 -9.39
CA PHE A 11 11.61 -8.07 -9.41
C PHE A 11 12.19 -9.43 -9.03
N ASP A 12 13.41 -9.69 -9.50
CA ASP A 12 14.18 -10.89 -9.15
C ASP A 12 14.74 -10.83 -7.74
N THR A 13 14.69 -11.95 -7.03
CA THR A 13 15.34 -12.15 -5.72
C THR A 13 16.19 -13.42 -5.73
N LYS A 14 17.04 -13.60 -4.71
CA LYS A 14 17.84 -14.83 -4.55
C LYS A 14 16.99 -16.11 -4.44
N LYS A 15 15.71 -16.00 -4.07
CA LYS A 15 14.77 -17.12 -3.90
C LYS A 15 13.79 -17.26 -5.08
N GLY A 16 13.97 -16.48 -6.15
CA GLY A 16 13.07 -16.42 -7.31
C GLY A 16 12.40 -15.06 -7.46
N MET A 17 11.35 -14.99 -8.29
CA MET A 17 10.59 -13.75 -8.52
C MET A 17 9.83 -13.31 -7.27
N SER A 18 9.62 -12.00 -7.12
CA SER A 18 8.73 -11.44 -6.10
C SER A 18 7.97 -10.24 -6.66
N THR A 19 6.73 -10.07 -6.19
CA THR A 19 5.89 -8.92 -6.51
C THR A 19 5.70 -8.07 -5.25
N GLU A 20 5.94 -6.79 -5.37
CA GLU A 20 5.63 -5.78 -4.37
C GLU A 20 4.44 -4.94 -4.84
N VAL A 21 3.46 -4.79 -3.96
CA VAL A 21 2.33 -3.89 -4.14
C VAL A 21 2.44 -2.79 -3.08
N ARG A 22 2.44 -1.55 -3.52
CA ARG A 22 2.61 -0.36 -2.68
C ARG A 22 1.38 0.55 -2.82
N SER A 23 0.82 0.95 -1.69
CA SER A 23 -0.15 2.04 -1.58
C SER A 23 0.54 3.24 -0.97
N ASP A 24 0.29 4.41 -1.55
CA ASP A 24 0.98 5.62 -1.20
C ASP A 24 0.05 6.83 -1.28
N GLY A 25 -0.06 7.60 -0.20
CA GLY A 25 -0.93 8.77 -0.14
C GLY A 25 -0.45 9.83 0.85
N ILE A 26 -0.77 11.09 0.55
CA ILE A 26 -0.55 12.24 1.44
C ILE A 26 -1.73 12.31 2.41
N VAL A 27 -1.45 12.28 3.71
CA VAL A 27 -2.46 12.16 4.77
C VAL A 27 -2.50 13.37 5.71
N GLY A 28 -1.51 14.26 5.61
CA GLY A 28 -1.43 15.55 6.28
C GLY A 28 -0.45 16.47 5.52
N ASP A 29 -0.24 17.69 6.00
CA ASP A 29 0.55 18.72 5.30
C ASP A 29 2.00 18.25 5.03
N ASP A 30 2.60 17.53 5.99
CA ASP A 30 3.95 16.95 5.86
C ASP A 30 3.99 15.43 6.11
N VAL A 31 2.82 14.78 6.11
CA VAL A 31 2.70 13.36 6.47
C VAL A 31 2.26 12.52 5.28
N ARG A 32 3.02 11.45 5.02
CA ARG A 32 2.76 10.48 3.95
C ARG A 32 2.58 9.09 4.53
N LEU A 33 1.50 8.42 4.17
CA LEU A 33 1.28 7.01 4.49
C LEU A 33 1.69 6.15 3.30
N THR A 34 2.60 5.21 3.57
CA THR A 34 2.97 4.15 2.62
C THR A 34 2.71 2.80 3.25
N ILE A 35 1.87 1.98 2.61
CA ILE A 35 1.67 0.56 2.96
C ILE A 35 2.28 -0.27 1.84
N LYS A 36 3.13 -1.23 2.21
CA LYS A 36 3.81 -2.11 1.28
C LYS A 36 3.54 -3.57 1.63
N ALA A 37 3.11 -4.35 0.65
CA ALA A 37 3.01 -5.80 0.74
C ALA A 37 3.99 -6.44 -0.24
N SER A 38 4.54 -7.60 0.12
CA SER A 38 5.44 -8.36 -0.74
C SER A 38 4.95 -9.81 -0.80
N VAL A 39 4.82 -10.32 -2.02
CA VAL A 39 4.36 -11.67 -2.33
C VAL A 39 5.50 -12.39 -3.03
N ASN A 40 5.81 -13.60 -2.57
CA ASN A 40 6.77 -14.47 -3.28
C ASN A 40 6.12 -14.98 -4.57
N GLY A 41 6.81 -14.84 -5.70
CA GLY A 41 6.30 -15.13 -7.04
C GLY A 41 5.70 -13.92 -7.74
N THR A 42 5.01 -14.18 -8.85
CA THR A 42 4.29 -13.18 -9.64
C THR A 42 2.79 -13.20 -9.30
N LEU A 43 2.16 -12.03 -9.26
CA LEU A 43 0.70 -11.94 -9.19
C LEU A 43 0.10 -12.00 -10.60
N SER A 44 -0.96 -12.79 -10.78
CA SER A 44 -1.80 -12.69 -11.97
C SER A 44 -2.61 -11.39 -11.93
N PRO A 45 -3.07 -10.86 -13.08
CA PRO A 45 -3.84 -9.61 -13.12
C PRO A 45 -5.06 -9.60 -12.18
N GLU A 46 -5.82 -10.70 -12.11
CA GLU A 46 -7.01 -10.76 -11.22
C GLU A 46 -6.61 -10.73 -9.74
N ARG A 47 -5.51 -11.39 -9.37
CA ARG A 47 -5.01 -11.37 -7.99
C ARG A 47 -4.42 -10.02 -7.64
N GLU A 48 -3.76 -9.37 -8.59
CA GLU A 48 -3.24 -8.01 -8.42
C GLU A 48 -4.38 -7.01 -8.15
N GLU A 49 -5.48 -7.07 -8.90
CA GLU A 49 -6.65 -6.22 -8.68
C GLU A 49 -7.24 -6.41 -7.27
N VAL A 50 -7.40 -7.65 -6.83
CA VAL A 50 -7.87 -7.98 -5.47
C VAL A 50 -6.89 -7.44 -4.42
N PHE A 51 -5.58 -7.59 -4.64
CA PHE A 51 -4.56 -7.06 -3.75
C PHE A 51 -4.59 -5.53 -3.66
N ASN A 52 -4.74 -4.86 -4.80
CA ASN A 52 -4.84 -3.40 -4.90
C ASN A 52 -6.06 -2.88 -4.14
N TYR A 53 -7.20 -3.56 -4.28
CA TYR A 53 -8.42 -3.23 -3.55
C TYR A 53 -8.25 -3.43 -2.04
N LEU A 54 -7.62 -4.53 -1.60
CA LEU A 54 -7.31 -4.77 -0.20
C LEU A 54 -6.37 -3.70 0.37
N LEU A 55 -5.27 -3.38 -0.31
CA LEU A 55 -4.31 -2.37 0.14
C LEU A 55 -4.97 -0.99 0.26
N THR A 56 -5.82 -0.63 -0.69
CA THR A 56 -6.59 0.62 -0.67
C THR A 56 -7.51 0.66 0.56
N ARG A 57 -8.26 -0.42 0.82
CA ARG A 57 -9.14 -0.51 2.00
C ARG A 57 -8.36 -0.38 3.31
N TYR A 58 -7.22 -1.04 3.43
CA TYR A 58 -6.37 -0.90 4.62
C TYR A 58 -5.80 0.52 4.78
N SER A 59 -5.38 1.15 3.68
CA SER A 59 -4.87 2.53 3.69
C SER A 59 -5.94 3.52 4.17
N LEU A 60 -7.17 3.37 3.65
CA LEU A 60 -8.30 4.18 4.08
C LEU A 60 -8.68 3.90 5.54
N ARG A 61 -8.66 2.64 5.97
CA ARG A 61 -8.94 2.29 7.38
C ARG A 61 -7.95 2.98 8.32
N MET A 62 -6.67 3.01 7.97
CA MET A 62 -5.64 3.66 8.80
C MET A 62 -5.85 5.17 8.93
N LEU A 63 -6.40 5.84 7.91
CA LEU A 63 -6.78 7.26 8.04
C LEU A 63 -7.82 7.52 9.12
N TYR A 64 -8.69 6.55 9.41
CA TYR A 64 -9.75 6.69 10.39
C TYR A 64 -9.34 6.18 11.78
N ASP A 65 -8.20 5.49 11.87
CA ASP A 65 -7.62 4.98 13.10
C ASP A 65 -7.16 6.14 14.00
N GLU A 66 -7.55 6.11 15.28
CA GLU A 66 -7.28 7.22 16.19
C GLU A 66 -5.80 7.35 16.55
N GLU A 67 -5.10 6.24 16.76
CA GLU A 67 -3.67 6.24 17.07
C GLU A 67 -2.87 6.80 15.89
N PHE A 68 -3.27 6.46 14.66
CA PHE A 68 -2.63 6.98 13.46
C PHE A 68 -2.88 8.48 13.27
N LYS A 69 -4.10 8.96 13.57
CA LYS A 69 -4.43 10.39 13.47
C LYS A 69 -3.57 11.24 14.38
N ASP A 70 -3.29 10.78 15.59
CA ASP A 70 -2.45 11.49 16.55
C ASP A 70 -1.02 11.68 16.01
N VAL A 71 -0.44 10.65 15.38
CA VAL A 71 0.88 10.73 14.73
C VAL A 71 0.88 11.62 13.49
N SER A 72 -0.23 11.68 12.75
CA SER A 72 -0.32 12.44 11.51
C SER A 72 -0.55 13.96 11.66
N LYS A 73 -0.86 14.43 12.88
CA LYS A 73 -1.16 15.83 13.20
C LYS A 73 -0.08 16.54 14.00
N SER A 74 0.87 15.80 14.55
CA SER A 74 2.04 16.29 15.29
C SER A 74 3.18 16.70 14.37
#